data_AF-A0A256GUJ4-F1
#
_entry.id   AF-A0A256GUJ4-F1
#
_cell.length_a   1.000
_cell.length_b   1.000
_cell.length_c   1.000
_cell.angle_alpha   90.00
_cell.angle_beta   90.00
_cell.angle_gamma   90.00
#
_symmetry.space_group_name_H-M   'P 1'
#
loop_
_entity.id
_entity.type
_entity.pdbx_description
1 polymer ?
#
loop_
_entity_poly.entity_id
_entity_poly.type
_entity_poly.pdbx_seq_one_letter_code
_entity_poly.pdbx_strand_id
1 'polypeptide(L)' 'MGDYHTRGTPWFVVIDADGYIVFSDFHLEADRLVAELERA' A
#
# COMPACT_ATOMS: atom_id res chain seq x y z
N MET A 1 7.98 -4.26 16.09
CA MET A 1 7.51 -4.98 14.89
C MET A 1 8.48 -6.13 14.65
N GLY A 2 8.01 -7.37 14.52
CA GLY A 2 8.87 -8.55 14.37
C GLY A 2 9.55 -8.58 13.00
N ASP A 3 10.81 -8.97 12.96
CA ASP A 3 11.55 -9.12 11.71
C ASP A 3 11.17 -10.46 11.06
N TYR A 4 10.32 -10.42 10.02
CA TYR A 4 9.77 -11.61 9.37
C TYR A 4 10.72 -12.22 8.33
N HIS A 5 11.93 -11.67 8.15
CA HIS A 5 12.95 -12.16 7.22
C HIS A 5 12.43 -12.43 5.80
N THR A 6 11.35 -11.77 5.38
CA THR A 6 10.82 -11.88 4.02
C THR A 6 11.73 -11.06 3.11
N ARG A 7 12.78 -11.68 2.60
CA ARG A 7 13.77 -11.09 1.68
C ARG A 7 13.20 -10.67 0.31
N GLY A 8 11.88 -10.60 0.17
CA GLY A 8 11.21 -10.15 -1.05
C GLY A 8 10.86 -8.66 -0.93
N THR A 9 10.88 -7.96 -2.06
CA THR A 9 10.31 -6.62 -2.14
C THR A 9 8.80 -6.73 -1.87
N PRO A 10 8.27 -6.07 -0.83
CA PRO A 10 6.85 -6.16 -0.51
C PRO A 10 6.01 -5.63 -1.68
N TRP A 11 4.92 -6.33 -1.99
CA TRP A 11 3.94 -5.90 -2.99
C TRP A 11 2.72 -5.36 -2.27
N PHE A 12 2.29 -4.15 -2.61
CA PHE A 12 1.14 -3.50 -1.98
C PHE A 12 0.01 -3.37 -2.97
N VAL A 13 -1.21 -3.61 -2.50
CA VAL A 13 -2.45 -3.42 -3.27
C VAL A 13 -3.42 -2.61 -2.41
N VAL A 14 -4.01 -1.57 -3.00
CA VAL A 14 -5.11 -0.80 -2.39
C VAL A 14 -6.37 -1.06 -3.19
N ILE A 15 -7.45 -1.38 -2.48
CA ILE A 15 -8.77 -1.67 -3.05
C ILE A 15 -9.75 -0.66 -2.44
N ASP A 16 -10.57 -0.03 -3.28
CA ASP A 16 -11.61 0.89 -2.83
C ASP A 16 -12.84 0.15 -2.27
N ALA A 17 -13.83 0.90 -1.78
CA ALA A 17 -15.04 0.33 -1.19
C ALA A 17 -15.94 -0.40 -2.21
N ASP A 18 -15.79 -0.11 -3.51
CA ASP A 18 -16.52 -0.77 -4.59
C ASP A 18 -15.81 -2.05 -5.09
N GLY A 19 -14.61 -2.32 -4.57
CA GLY A 19 -13.82 -3.51 -4.86
C GLY A 19 -12.84 -3.34 -6.02
N TYR A 20 -12.59 -2.11 -6.49
CA TYR A 20 -11.62 -1.85 -7.56
C TYR A 20 -10.21 -1.66 -7.01
N ILE A 21 -9.22 -2.20 -7.73
CA ILE A 21 -7.80 -1.96 -7.44
C ILE A 21 -7.46 -0.53 -7.87
N VAL A 22 -7.08 0.31 -6.90
CA VAL A 22 -6.69 1.71 -7.12
C VAL A 22 -5.18 1.94 -7.01
N PHE A 23 -4.43 0.97 -6.48
CA PHE A 23 -2.97 0.96 -6.44
C PHE A 23 -2.45 -0.48 -6.45
N SER A 24 -1.35 -0.74 -7.18
CA SER A 24 -0.67 -2.03 -7.19
C SER A 24 0.79 -1.86 -7.59
N ASP A 25 1.67 -1.68 -6.60
CA ASP A 25 3.12 -1.50 -6.82
C ASP A 25 3.92 -1.96 -5.58
N PHE A 26 5.22 -2.14 -5.75
CA PHE A 26 6.18 -2.47 -4.69
C PHE A 26 6.81 -1.23 -4.04
N HIS A 27 6.80 -0.08 -4.71
CA HIS A 27 7.20 1.20 -4.13
C HIS A 27 5.99 1.89 -3.50
N LEU A 28 5.65 1.51 -2.27
CA LEU A 28 4.66 2.25 -1.50
C LEU A 28 5.32 3.42 -0.77
N GLU A 29 5.13 4.64 -1.27
CA GLU A 29 5.36 5.85 -0.48
C GLU A 29 4.28 5.99 0.57
N ALA A 30 4.56 5.51 1.79
CA ALA A 30 3.60 5.52 2.90
C ALA A 30 3.05 6.92 3.19
N ASP A 31 3.90 7.95 3.22
CA ASP A 31 3.48 9.32 3.51
C ASP A 31 2.53 9.87 2.45
N ARG A 32 2.81 9.56 1.17
CA ARG A 32 1.95 9.96 0.06
C ARG A 32 0.63 9.21 0.08
N LEU A 33 0.64 7.91 0.37
CA LEU A 33 -0.58 7.11 0.49
C LEU A 33 -1.49 7.68 1.60
N VAL A 34 -0.93 7.96 2.78
CA VAL A 34 -1.70 8.52 3.91
C VAL A 34 -2.31 9.87 3.52
N ALA A 35 -1.54 10.75 2.86
CA ALA A 35 -2.04 12.04 2.42
C ALA A 35 -3.20 11.94 1.40
N GLU A 36 -3.18 10.96 0.51
CA GLU A 36 -4.29 10.72 -0.42
C GLU A 36 -5.53 10.15 0.29
N LEU A 37 -5.34 9.27 1.27
CA LEU A 37 -6.44 8.70 2.06
C LEU A 37 -7.11 9.72 2.99
N GLU A 38 -6.36 10.68 3.54
CA GLU A 38 -6.92 11.76 4.38
C GLU A 38 -7.75 12.79 3.57
N ARG A 39 -7.59 12.81 2.24
CA ARG A 39 -8.29 13.74 1.34
C ARG A 39 -9.58 13.17 0.74
N ALA A 40 -9.77 11.85 0.81
CA ALA A 40 -10.95 11.14 0.31
C ALA A 40 -12.06 11.09 1.37
#